data_AF-A0A521VKS8-F1
#
_entry.id   AF-A0A521VKS8-F1
#
_cell.length_a   1.000
_cell.length_b   1.000
_cell.length_c   1.000
_cell.angle_alpha   90.00
_cell.angle_beta   90.00
_cell.angle_gamma   90.00
#
_symmetry.space_group_name_H-M   'P 1'
#
loop_
_entity.id
_entity.type
_entity.pdbx_description
1 polymer ?
#
loop_
_entity_poly.entity_id
_entity_poly.type
_entity_poly.pdbx_seq_one_letter_code
_entity_poly.pdbx_strand_id
1 'polypeptide(L)'
;METAAARALLERIAANIERVMRGQHDAVRKLLAAFASGGHVLIDDYPGTGKTTLAKSLAASVGAQFTRVQFTPDLLPSDILGVSVFNQREQLFEFRQGPVFTSILLADEINRASPRTQSA
;
A
#
# COMPACT_ATOMS: atom_id res chain seq x y z
N MET A 1 28.03 5.98 11.14
CA MET A 1 27.47 7.16 10.44
C MET A 1 26.18 6.83 9.70
N GLU A 2 26.14 5.73 8.96
CA GLU A 2 24.98 5.30 8.16
C GLU A 2 23.70 5.07 8.97
N THR A 3 23.80 4.43 10.14
CA THR A 3 22.64 4.17 11.03
C THR A 3 22.04 5.44 11.64
N ALA A 4 22.87 6.42 11.99
CA ALA A 4 22.40 7.70 12.54
C ALA A 4 21.66 8.52 11.48
N ALA A 5 22.14 8.52 10.23
CA ALA A 5 21.48 9.17 9.11
C ALA A 5 20.13 8.50 8.78
N ALA A 6 20.08 7.16 8.74
CA ALA A 6 18.85 6.41 8.52
C ALA A 6 17.81 6.69 9.61
N ARG A 7 18.24 6.72 10.89
CA ARG A 7 17.37 7.07 12.01
C ARG A 7 16.79 8.47 11.86
N ALA A 8 17.63 9.48 11.59
CA ALA A 8 17.17 10.86 11.41
C ALA A 8 16.18 11.00 10.25
N LEU A 9 16.37 10.24 9.17
CA LEU A 9 15.42 10.19 8.05
C LEU A 9 14.07 9.61 8.48
N LEU A 10 14.05 8.48 9.18
CA LEU A 10 12.82 7.86 9.67
C LEU A 10 12.08 8.76 10.67
N GLU A 11 12.80 9.46 11.56
CA GLU A 11 12.22 10.44 12.49
C GLU A 11 11.56 11.60 11.72
N ARG A 12 12.15 12.08 10.63
CA ARG A 12 11.54 13.10 9.76
C ARG A 12 10.27 12.60 9.07
N ILE A 13 10.27 11.36 8.60
CA ILE A 13 9.08 10.74 7.98
C ILE A 13 7.97 10.60 9.03
N ALA A 14 8.29 10.10 10.23
CA ALA A 14 7.35 9.97 11.33
C ALA A 14 6.71 11.32 11.68
N ALA A 15 7.54 12.34 11.88
CA ALA A 15 7.07 13.70 12.19
C ALA A 15 6.16 14.28 11.10
N ASN A 16 6.40 13.95 9.83
CA ASN A 16 5.53 14.41 8.75
C ASN A 16 4.17 13.69 8.75
N ILE A 17 4.16 12.38 8.97
CA ILE A 17 2.92 11.57 9.09
C ILE A 17 2.07 12.06 10.28
N GLU A 18 2.70 12.32 11.43
CA GLU A 18 2.04 12.73 12.67
C GLU A 18 1.38 14.13 12.60
N ARG A 19 1.73 14.95 11.60
CA ARG A 19 0.99 16.21 11.33
C ARG A 19 -0.46 15.95 10.96
N VAL A 20 -0.75 14.80 10.36
CA VAL A 20 -2.08 14.39 9.89
C VAL A 20 -2.68 13.29 10.78
N MET A 21 -1.85 12.34 11.23
CA MET A 21 -2.25 11.20 12.07
C MET A 21 -2.00 11.49 13.56
N ARG A 22 -2.85 12.31 14.17
CA ARG A 22 -2.69 12.69 15.59
C ARG A 22 -2.97 11.52 16.54
N GLY A 23 -2.13 11.36 17.56
CA GLY A 23 -2.33 10.38 18.64
C GLY A 23 -2.00 8.93 18.27
N GLN A 24 -1.44 8.66 17.08
CA GLN A 24 -1.12 7.30 16.60
C GLN A 24 0.38 6.99 16.56
N HIS A 25 1.17 7.53 17.50
CA HIS A 25 2.64 7.43 17.51
C HIS A 25 3.14 5.97 17.38
N ASP A 26 2.59 5.04 18.16
CA ASP A 26 3.00 3.64 18.13
C ASP A 26 2.68 2.95 16.80
N ALA A 27 1.55 3.29 16.18
CA ALA A 27 1.18 2.76 14.88
C ALA A 27 2.13 3.27 13.79
N VAL A 28 2.47 4.57 13.80
CA VAL A 28 3.45 5.17 12.88
C VAL A 28 4.82 4.50 13.06
N ARG A 29 5.26 4.30 14.29
CA ARG A 29 6.54 3.63 14.58
C ARG A 29 6.57 2.19 14.05
N LYS A 30 5.52 1.39 14.27
CA LYS A 30 5.42 0.01 13.75
C LYS A 30 5.39 -0.02 12.22
N LEU A 31 4.64 0.90 11.61
CA LEU A 31 4.58 1.06 10.17
C LEU A 31 5.97 1.36 9.58
N LEU A 32 6.70 2.30 10.17
CA LEU A 32 8.04 2.65 9.69
C LEU A 32 9.07 1.55 9.93
N ALA A 33 8.94 0.77 11.00
CA ALA A 33 9.78 -0.40 11.23
C ALA A 33 9.56 -1.45 10.12
N ALA A 34 8.31 -1.75 9.77
CA ALA A 34 7.98 -2.65 8.67
C ALA A 34 8.43 -2.10 7.31
N PHE A 35 8.21 -0.80 7.06
CA PHE A 35 8.64 -0.15 5.82
C PHE A 35 10.16 -0.21 5.65
N ALA A 36 10.93 0.12 6.70
CA ALA A 36 12.39 0.10 6.66
C ALA A 36 12.97 -1.32 6.47
N SER A 37 12.24 -2.37 6.82
CA SER A 37 12.63 -3.76 6.60
C SER A 37 12.11 -4.36 5.28
N GLY A 38 11.33 -3.61 4.49
CA GLY A 38 10.67 -4.11 3.29
C GLY A 38 9.51 -5.08 3.58
N GLY A 39 8.97 -5.05 4.80
CA GLY A 39 7.84 -5.87 5.22
C GLY A 39 6.47 -5.27 4.88
N HIS A 40 5.43 -6.08 5.10
CA HIS A 40 4.03 -5.67 4.94
C HIS A 40 3.34 -5.52 6.30
N VAL A 41 2.28 -4.71 6.34
CA VAL A 41 1.52 -4.42 7.55
C VAL A 41 0.08 -4.86 7.38
N LEU A 42 -0.39 -5.68 8.31
CA LEU A 42 -1.81 -5.95 8.50
C LEU A 42 -2.38 -4.96 9.51
N ILE A 43 -3.44 -4.23 9.14
CA ILE A 43 -4.10 -3.25 10.00
C ILE A 43 -5.48 -3.77 10.40
N ASP A 44 -5.54 -4.41 11.57
CA ASP A 44 -6.80 -4.81 12.19
C ASP A 44 -7.30 -3.69 13.12
N ASP A 45 -8.36 -3.01 12.72
CA ASP A 45 -8.90 -1.84 13.42
C ASP A 45 -10.32 -1.54 12.93
N TYR A 46 -11.06 -0.71 13.65
CA TYR A 46 -12.42 -0.33 13.29
C TYR A 46 -12.48 0.53 12.01
N PRO A 47 -13.62 0.53 11.28
CA PRO A 47 -13.83 1.45 10.17
C PRO A 47 -13.71 2.91 10.62
N GLY A 48 -13.09 3.75 9.79
CA GLY A 48 -13.00 5.19 10.03
C GLY A 48 -11.79 5.65 10.88
N THR A 49 -10.88 4.75 11.27
CA THR A 49 -9.71 5.09 12.12
C THR A 49 -8.51 5.68 11.37
N GLY A 50 -8.70 6.05 10.10
CA GLY A 50 -7.70 6.76 9.33
C GLY A 50 -6.67 5.89 8.61
N LYS A 51 -6.92 4.58 8.42
CA LYS A 51 -6.03 3.64 7.68
C LYS A 51 -5.62 4.16 6.30
N THR A 52 -6.59 4.72 5.57
CA THR A 52 -6.32 5.36 4.26
C THR A 52 -5.40 6.57 4.39
N THR A 53 -5.64 7.41 5.40
CA THR A 53 -4.82 8.60 5.67
C THR A 53 -3.40 8.20 6.07
N LEU A 54 -3.24 7.17 6.89
CA LEU A 54 -1.95 6.64 7.30
C LEU A 54 -1.14 6.16 6.08
N ALA A 55 -1.70 5.29 5.25
CA ALA A 55 -1.00 4.77 4.07
C ALA A 55 -0.66 5.88 3.05
N LYS A 56 -1.60 6.81 2.80
CA LYS A 56 -1.36 7.96 1.91
C LYS A 56 -0.29 8.91 2.45
N SER A 57 -0.28 9.18 3.75
CA SER A 57 0.71 10.07 4.37
C SER A 57 2.12 9.47 4.34
N LEU A 58 2.25 8.15 4.49
CA LEU A 58 3.53 7.47 4.27
C LEU A 58 4.00 7.65 2.82
N ALA A 59 3.14 7.36 1.84
CA ALA A 59 3.48 7.49 0.42
C ALA A 59 3.91 8.92 0.07
N ALA A 60 3.16 9.91 0.52
CA ALA A 60 3.48 11.32 0.31
C ALA A 60 4.80 11.72 0.99
N SER A 61 5.10 11.18 2.18
CA SER A 61 6.34 11.49 2.91
C SER A 61 7.60 10.95 2.24
N VAL A 62 7.48 9.91 1.41
CA VAL A 62 8.61 9.28 0.71
C VAL A 62 8.56 9.49 -0.81
N GLY A 63 7.59 10.25 -1.32
CA GLY A 63 7.42 10.48 -2.76
C GLY A 63 7.05 9.22 -3.56
N ALA A 64 6.39 8.26 -2.92
CA ALA A 64 6.01 6.99 -3.53
C ALA A 64 4.64 7.04 -4.22
N GLN A 65 4.48 6.22 -5.27
CA GLN A 65 3.17 5.97 -5.84
C GLN A 65 2.27 5.25 -4.82
N PHE A 66 1.03 5.70 -4.70
CA PHE A 66 0.02 5.12 -3.83
C PHE A 66 -1.16 4.60 -4.65
N THR A 67 -1.56 3.37 -4.38
CA THR A 67 -2.79 2.79 -4.93
C THR A 67 -3.65 2.25 -3.79
N ARG A 68 -4.97 2.41 -3.89
CA ARG A 68 -5.94 1.77 -2.98
C ARG A 68 -6.80 0.83 -3.80
N VAL A 69 -6.97 -0.40 -3.32
CA VAL A 69 -7.88 -1.39 -3.88
C VAL A 69 -8.87 -1.77 -2.80
N GLN A 70 -10.16 -1.65 -3.11
CA GLN A 70 -11.23 -2.13 -2.27
C GLN A 70 -11.46 -3.60 -2.61
N PHE A 71 -11.27 -4.50 -1.64
CA PHE A 71 -11.55 -5.91 -1.84
C PHE A 71 -13.05 -6.14 -1.70
N THR A 72 -13.60 -6.85 -2.68
CA THR A 72 -15.01 -7.22 -2.78
C THR A 72 -15.14 -8.71 -3.11
N PRO A 73 -16.29 -9.36 -2.83
CA PRO A 73 -16.45 -10.80 -3.07
C PRO A 73 -16.32 -11.22 -4.54
N ASP A 74 -16.57 -10.30 -5.46
CA ASP A 74 -16.52 -10.47 -6.92
C ASP A 74 -15.16 -10.14 -7.54
N LEU A 75 -14.22 -9.57 -6.76
CA LEU A 75 -12.89 -9.19 -7.25
C LEU A 75 -12.12 -10.42 -7.72
N LEU A 76 -11.62 -10.39 -8.96
CA LEU A 76 -10.83 -11.46 -9.55
C LEU A 76 -9.33 -11.23 -9.36
N PRO A 77 -8.49 -12.28 -9.34
CA PRO A 77 -7.03 -12.12 -9.32
C PRO A 77 -6.50 -11.22 -10.45
N SER A 78 -7.12 -11.29 -11.63
CA SER A 78 -6.79 -10.46 -12.79
C SER A 78 -7.04 -8.97 -12.58
N ASP A 79 -7.97 -8.61 -11.69
CA ASP A 79 -8.25 -7.20 -11.36
C ASP A 79 -7.15 -6.59 -10.47
N ILE A 80 -6.34 -7.44 -9.82
CA ILE A 80 -5.21 -7.03 -8.96
C ILE A 80 -3.90 -7.11 -9.72
N LEU A 81 -3.66 -8.24 -10.40
CA LEU A 81 -2.44 -8.51 -11.15
C LEU A 81 -2.43 -7.85 -12.53
N GLY A 82 -3.59 -7.63 -13.14
CA GLY A 82 -3.68 -7.16 -14.51
C GLY A 82 -3.94 -8.28 -15.51
N VAL A 83 -4.05 -7.91 -16.78
CA VAL A 83 -4.50 -8.78 -17.87
C VAL A 83 -3.71 -8.55 -19.14
N SER A 84 -3.58 -9.59 -19.96
CA SER A 84 -3.04 -9.46 -21.31
C SER A 84 -4.19 -9.19 -22.29
N VAL A 85 -4.14 -8.05 -22.97
CA VAL A 85 -5.18 -7.59 -23.91
C VAL A 85 -4.63 -7.64 -25.32
N PHE A 86 -5.38 -8.25 -26.24
CA PHE A 86 -4.98 -8.27 -27.65
C PHE A 86 -5.16 -6.88 -28.28
N ASN A 87 -4.05 -6.26 -28.69
CA ASN A 87 -4.03 -5.03 -29.47
C ASN A 87 -4.23 -5.36 -30.95
N GLN A 88 -5.42 -5.07 -31.48
CA GLN A 88 -5.77 -5.36 -32.88
C GLN A 88 -4.94 -4.58 -33.90
N ARG A 89 -4.43 -3.41 -33.55
CA ARG A 89 -3.62 -2.59 -34.47
C ARG A 89 -2.25 -3.20 -34.68
N GLU A 90 -1.63 -3.63 -33.59
CA GLU A 90 -0.27 -4.18 -33.57
C GLU A 90 -0.27 -5.72 -33.72
N GLN A 91 -1.44 -6.35 -33.73
CA GLN A 91 -1.63 -7.81 -33.78
C GLN A 91 -0.84 -8.58 -32.71
N LEU A 92 -0.73 -7.98 -31.52
CA LEU A 92 0.04 -8.53 -30.41
C LEU A 92 -0.70 -8.39 -29.08
N PHE A 93 -0.33 -9.24 -28.12
CA PHE A 93 -0.86 -9.19 -26.76
C PHE A 93 -0.05 -8.21 -25.91
N GLU A 94 -0.73 -7.20 -25.34
CA GLU A 94 -0.14 -6.21 -24.44
C GLU A 94 -0.59 -6.46 -23.01
N PHE A 95 0.38 -6.57 -22.10
CA PHE A 95 0.08 -6.68 -20.68
C PHE A 95 -0.34 -5.31 -20.12
N ARG A 96 -1.55 -5.24 -19.57
CA ARG A 96 -2.04 -4.10 -18.81
C ARG A 96 -1.88 -4.40 -17.33
N GLN A 97 -0.96 -3.68 -16.71
CA GLN A 97 -0.67 -3.79 -15.27
C GLN A 97 -1.90 -3.53 -14.43
N GLY A 98 -2.11 -4.39 -13.42
CA GLY A 98 -3.10 -4.16 -12.39
C GLY A 98 -2.63 -3.17 -11.31
N PRO A 99 -3.49 -2.84 -10.33
CA PRO A 99 -3.20 -1.88 -9.28
C PRO A 99 -2.07 -2.29 -8.32
N VAL A 100 -1.67 -3.58 -8.30
CA VAL A 100 -0.55 -4.05 -7.48
C VAL A 100 0.80 -3.47 -7.91
N PHE A 101 0.92 -3.00 -9.15
CA PHE A 101 2.12 -2.36 -9.68
C PHE A 101 2.23 -0.92 -9.16
N THR A 102 2.57 -0.80 -7.88
CA THR A 102 2.70 0.46 -7.14
C THR A 102 3.74 0.29 -6.03
N SER A 103 4.24 1.39 -5.48
CA SER A 103 5.18 1.35 -4.34
C SER A 103 4.48 1.08 -3.02
N ILE A 104 3.28 1.65 -2.82
CA ILE A 104 2.46 1.46 -1.62
C ILE A 104 1.03 1.14 -2.05
N LEU A 105 0.59 -0.07 -1.71
CA LEU A 105 -0.77 -0.55 -1.94
C LEU A 105 -1.52 -0.62 -0.61
N LEU A 106 -2.71 -0.01 -0.54
CA LEU A 106 -3.69 -0.28 0.50
C LEU A 106 -4.73 -1.27 -0.02
N ALA A 107 -4.67 -2.51 0.45
CA ALA A 107 -5.69 -3.54 0.25
C ALA A 107 -6.77 -3.41 1.33
N ASP A 108 -7.85 -2.70 1.03
CA ASP A 108 -8.91 -2.39 1.99
C ASP A 108 -9.96 -3.51 2.04
N GLU A 109 -10.38 -3.92 3.23
CA GLU A 109 -11.29 -5.05 3.46
C GLU A 109 -10.84 -6.38 2.80
N ILE A 110 -9.55 -6.72 2.90
CA ILE A 110 -8.95 -7.90 2.26
C ILE A 110 -9.71 -9.21 2.53
N ASN A 111 -10.30 -9.32 3.72
CA ASN A 111 -11.13 -10.43 4.18
C ASN A 111 -12.44 -10.62 3.40
N ARG A 112 -12.87 -9.64 2.58
CA ARG A 112 -14.09 -9.75 1.75
C ARG A 112 -13.87 -10.49 0.43
N ALA A 113 -12.63 -10.59 -0.05
CA ALA A 113 -12.37 -11.30 -1.30
C ALA A 113 -12.24 -12.81 -1.10
N SER A 114 -12.37 -13.58 -2.18
CA SER A 114 -12.15 -15.04 -2.13
C SER A 114 -10.71 -15.39 -1.72
N PRO A 115 -10.45 -16.56 -1.11
CA PRO A 115 -9.09 -17.00 -0.79
C PRO A 115 -8.16 -17.02 -2.01
N ARG A 116 -8.69 -17.35 -3.19
CA ARG A 116 -7.96 -17.31 -4.46
C ARG A 116 -7.51 -15.90 -4.83
N THR A 117 -8.37 -14.89 -4.62
CA THR A 117 -8.04 -13.49 -4.88
C THR A 117 -7.08 -12.92 -3.85
N GLN A 118 -7.20 -13.32 -2.58
CA GLN A 118 -6.26 -12.92 -1.52
C GLN A 118 -4.85 -13.50 -1.71
N SER A 119 -4.73 -14.66 -2.35
CA SER A 119 -3.45 -15.35 -2.59
C SER A 119 -2.75 -14.91 -3.88
N ALA A 120 -3.35 -13.98 -4.63
CA ALA A 120 -2.86 -13.50 -5.92
C ALA A 120 -1.67 -12.56 -5.77
#